data_AF-A0A542IB40-F1
#
_entry.id   AF-A0A542IB40-F1
#
_cell.length_a   1.000
_cell.length_b   1.000
_cell.length_c   1.000
_cell.angle_alpha   90.00
_cell.angle_beta   90.00
_cell.angle_gamma   90.00
#
_symmetry.space_group_name_H-M   'P 1'
#
loop_
_entity.id
_entity.type
_entity.pdbx_description
1 polymer ?
#
loop_
_entity_poly.entity_id
_entity_poly.type
_entity_poly.pdbx_seq_one_letter_code
_entity_poly.pdbx_strand_id
1 'polypeptide(L)'
;MFWASYLLAVLAIILAWPVPILLSRAQWPARSPFTAMLLWQAIALAGGLSMIGAMLVYGLEPIGDNLIAGLRGLAGMVLFNAPTTALGFWHIFALSTAALLTVHLVFTLLLTYYKIQRQRRRHREMLALLASPSGQDAGTLVISHDSPVAYCLPGGARSVTVLSDGLMAALEPAELRAVLIHENAHLSQRHHLLLWAFAAWRQALPWLPTTRLAQESVNSLIEMLADDVALRTESKATLIKAIAIVASGSATEAGAGGVRPSSPTLALSGLEAASGGTGSDAVRTAASRVSRLLTPQPPLPSAIRSAVLAGSVLLLALPTALLVVPGLLG
;
A
#
# COMPACT_ATOMS: atom_id res chain seq x y z
N MET A 1 -26.08 0.83 21.36
CA MET A 1 -25.01 -0.12 20.96
C MET A 1 -25.48 -1.07 19.86
N PHE A 2 -26.64 -1.73 20.00
CA PHE A 2 -27.18 -2.65 18.99
C PHE A 2 -27.22 -2.07 17.56
N TRP A 3 -27.92 -0.96 17.30
CA TRP A 3 -27.97 -0.37 15.95
C TRP A 3 -26.59 0.00 15.38
N ALA A 4 -25.68 0.50 16.23
CA ALA A 4 -24.32 0.82 15.84
C ALA A 4 -23.56 -0.41 15.33
N SER A 5 -23.71 -1.59 15.95
CA SER A 5 -23.04 -2.81 15.46
C SER A 5 -23.52 -3.24 14.08
N TYR A 6 -24.83 -3.17 13.80
CA TYR A 6 -25.38 -3.49 12.47
C TYR A 6 -24.92 -2.49 11.40
N LEU A 7 -24.92 -1.18 11.72
CA LEU A 7 -24.45 -0.16 10.79
C LEU A 7 -22.95 -0.34 10.47
N LEU A 8 -22.13 -0.62 11.49
CA LEU A 8 -20.72 -0.95 11.30
C LEU A 8 -20.54 -2.24 10.49
N ALA A 9 -21.35 -3.27 10.71
CA ALA A 9 -21.28 -4.51 9.94
C ALA A 9 -21.62 -4.29 8.45
N VAL A 10 -22.69 -3.54 8.16
CA VAL A 10 -23.06 -3.17 6.80
C VAL A 10 -21.97 -2.33 6.13
N LEU A 11 -21.42 -1.34 6.85
CA LEU A 11 -20.32 -0.53 6.36
C LEU A 11 -19.08 -1.38 6.06
N ALA A 12 -18.73 -2.32 6.94
CA ALA A 12 -17.61 -3.24 6.73
C ALA A 12 -17.80 -4.08 5.46
N ILE A 13 -19.00 -4.62 5.22
CA ILE A 13 -19.32 -5.41 4.01
C ILE A 13 -19.19 -4.55 2.75
N ILE A 14 -19.75 -3.33 2.77
CA ILE A 14 -19.69 -2.40 1.65
C ILE A 14 -18.24 -2.01 1.32
N LEU A 15 -17.42 -1.73 2.33
CA LEU A 15 -16.02 -1.36 2.16
C LEU A 15 -15.11 -2.55 1.83
N ALA A 16 -15.49 -3.77 2.21
CA ALA A 16 -14.74 -4.97 1.88
C ALA A 16 -14.95 -5.42 0.43
N TRP A 17 -16.13 -5.19 -0.17
CA TRP A 17 -16.46 -5.78 -1.48
C TRP A 17 -16.88 -4.80 -2.59
N PRO A 18 -18.09 -4.21 -2.59
CA PRO A 18 -18.54 -3.42 -3.73
C PRO A 18 -17.68 -2.18 -3.96
N VAL A 19 -17.31 -1.44 -2.89
CA VAL A 19 -16.57 -0.18 -3.03
C VAL A 19 -15.19 -0.37 -3.67
N PRO A 20 -14.34 -1.32 -3.24
CA PRO A 20 -13.07 -1.60 -3.92
C PRO A 20 -13.22 -1.95 -5.40
N ILE A 21 -14.25 -2.71 -5.79
CA ILE A 21 -14.50 -3.10 -7.18
C ILE A 21 -14.95 -1.90 -8.02
N LEU A 22 -15.85 -1.08 -7.48
CA LEU A 22 -16.31 0.16 -8.12
C LEU A 22 -15.15 1.13 -8.31
N LEU A 23 -14.30 1.28 -7.28
CA LEU A 23 -13.17 2.20 -7.31
C LEU A 23 -12.07 1.75 -8.28
N SER A 24 -11.76 0.44 -8.34
CA SER A 24 -10.76 -0.09 -9.27
C SER A 24 -11.18 0.02 -10.74
N ARG A 25 -12.50 0.03 -11.01
CA ARG A 25 -13.06 0.20 -12.36
C ARG A 25 -13.19 1.66 -12.77
N ALA A 26 -13.12 2.58 -11.81
CA ALA A 26 -13.24 3.99 -12.09
C ALA A 26 -12.00 4.51 -12.85
N GLN A 27 -12.22 5.42 -13.81
CA GLN A 27 -11.13 6.03 -14.59
C GLN A 27 -10.55 7.29 -13.93
N TRP A 28 -11.29 7.89 -13.00
CA TRP A 28 -10.88 9.12 -12.32
C TRP A 28 -9.62 8.99 -11.44
N PRO A 29 -9.29 7.83 -10.81
CA PRO A 29 -8.09 7.70 -9.99
C PRO A 29 -6.80 8.09 -10.74
N ALA A 30 -6.70 7.76 -12.03
CA ALA A 30 -5.56 8.13 -12.86
C ALA A 30 -5.45 9.65 -13.11
N ARG A 31 -6.55 10.40 -12.97
CA ARG A 31 -6.61 11.87 -13.13
C ARG A 31 -6.20 12.62 -11.85
N SER A 32 -6.27 11.97 -10.68
CA SER A 32 -5.77 12.52 -9.41
C SER A 32 -5.28 11.41 -8.49
N PRO A 33 -4.07 10.87 -8.76
CA PRO A 33 -3.58 9.69 -8.05
C PRO A 33 -3.48 9.86 -6.53
N PHE A 34 -3.07 11.05 -6.08
CA PHE A 34 -2.97 11.38 -4.66
C PHE A 34 -4.32 11.31 -3.93
N THR A 35 -5.37 11.86 -4.54
CA THR A 35 -6.71 11.87 -3.95
C THR A 35 -7.27 10.45 -3.87
N ALA A 36 -7.06 9.64 -4.91
CA ALA A 36 -7.44 8.24 -4.91
C ALA A 36 -6.67 7.43 -3.87
N MET A 37 -5.38 7.71 -3.69
CA MET A 37 -4.56 7.07 -2.66
C MET A 37 -5.12 7.34 -1.25
N LEU A 38 -5.54 8.56 -0.96
CA LEU A 38 -6.14 8.91 0.33
C LEU A 38 -7.49 8.21 0.53
N LEU A 39 -8.30 8.11 -0.52
CA LEU A 39 -9.57 7.37 -0.47
C LEU A 39 -9.36 5.88 -0.20
N TRP A 40 -8.39 5.24 -0.87
CA TRP A 40 -8.05 3.83 -0.60
C TRP A 40 -7.62 3.59 0.85
N GLN A 41 -6.83 4.51 1.42
CA GLN A 41 -6.46 4.45 2.84
C GLN A 41 -7.68 4.60 3.75
N ALA A 42 -8.55 5.56 3.46
CA ALA A 42 -9.78 5.76 4.22
C ALA A 42 -10.66 4.49 4.18
N ILE A 43 -10.84 3.88 3.01
CA ILE A 43 -11.60 2.64 2.82
C ILE A 43 -11.03 1.50 3.66
N ALA A 44 -9.70 1.30 3.60
CA ALA A 44 -9.05 0.22 4.35
C ALA A 44 -9.18 0.42 5.87
N LEU A 45 -8.89 1.62 6.36
CA LEU A 45 -8.95 1.95 7.79
C LEU A 45 -10.38 1.90 8.33
N ALA A 46 -11.34 2.52 7.63
CA ALA A 46 -12.74 2.49 8.02
C ALA A 46 -13.32 1.08 7.92
N GLY A 47 -12.96 0.30 6.90
CA GLY A 47 -13.38 -1.08 6.76
C GLY A 47 -12.89 -1.94 7.92
N GLY A 48 -11.61 -1.83 8.29
CA GLY A 48 -11.05 -2.52 9.45
C GLY A 48 -11.68 -2.11 10.77
N LEU A 49 -11.82 -0.80 10.98
CA LEU A 49 -12.45 -0.25 12.17
C LEU A 49 -13.91 -0.69 12.29
N SER A 50 -14.64 -0.72 11.18
CA SER A 50 -16.04 -1.16 11.15
C SER A 50 -16.17 -2.66 11.40
N MET A 51 -15.29 -3.47 10.81
CA MET A 51 -15.31 -4.92 10.99
C MET A 51 -15.02 -5.33 12.44
N ILE A 52 -13.97 -4.77 13.06
CA ILE A 52 -13.65 -5.00 14.48
C ILE A 52 -14.72 -4.37 15.37
N GLY A 53 -15.09 -3.13 15.06
CA GLY A 53 -16.04 -2.35 15.84
C GLY A 53 -17.42 -2.99 15.91
N ALA A 54 -17.93 -3.55 14.82
CA ALA A 54 -19.21 -4.26 14.80
C ALA A 54 -19.24 -5.42 15.81
N MET A 55 -18.21 -6.26 15.80
CA MET A 55 -18.11 -7.42 16.71
C MET A 55 -17.89 -6.98 18.16
N LEU A 56 -17.06 -5.96 18.37
CA LEU A 56 -16.77 -5.43 19.71
C LEU A 56 -18.01 -4.79 20.34
N VAL A 57 -18.70 -3.92 19.62
CA VAL A 57 -19.91 -3.23 20.09
C VAL A 57 -21.04 -4.22 20.34
N TYR A 58 -21.23 -5.20 19.45
CA TYR A 58 -22.21 -6.25 19.67
C TYR A 58 -21.90 -7.07 20.92
N GLY A 59 -20.65 -7.54 21.07
CA GLY A 59 -20.25 -8.36 22.21
C GLY A 59 -20.30 -7.65 23.57
N LEU A 60 -20.12 -6.32 23.59
CA LEU A 60 -20.15 -5.51 24.81
C LEU A 60 -21.55 -5.02 25.19
N GLU A 61 -22.54 -5.15 24.30
CA GLU A 61 -23.91 -4.63 24.49
C GLU A 61 -24.56 -5.06 25.81
N PRO A 62 -24.41 -6.32 26.30
CA PRO A 62 -25.03 -6.73 27.56
C PRO A 62 -24.39 -6.15 28.82
N ILE A 63 -23.18 -5.58 28.73
CA ILE A 63 -22.38 -5.15 29.89
C ILE A 63 -22.22 -3.62 29.94
N GLY A 64 -22.66 -2.89 28.92
CA GLY A 64 -22.61 -1.43 28.97
C GLY A 64 -23.29 -0.72 27.81
N ASP A 65 -23.87 0.44 28.13
CA ASP A 65 -24.61 1.28 27.17
C ASP A 65 -23.70 1.97 26.14
N ASN A 66 -22.39 2.01 26.41
CA ASN A 66 -21.38 2.56 25.51
C ASN A 66 -20.08 1.75 25.56
N LEU A 67 -19.20 1.98 24.57
CA LEU A 67 -17.94 1.24 24.42
C LEU A 67 -17.06 1.30 25.67
N ILE A 68 -16.98 2.45 26.34
CA ILE A 68 -16.14 2.65 27.52
C ILE A 68 -16.69 1.86 28.71
N ALA A 69 -18.01 1.93 28.93
CA ALA A 69 -18.69 1.18 29.99
C ALA A 69 -18.54 -0.33 29.76
N GLY A 70 -18.78 -0.80 28.52
CA GLY A 70 -18.60 -2.20 28.15
C GLY A 70 -17.16 -2.69 28.36
N LEU A 71 -16.16 -1.92 27.92
CA LEU A 71 -14.74 -2.27 28.13
C LEU A 71 -14.36 -2.32 29.62
N ARG A 72 -14.88 -1.40 30.44
CA ARG A 72 -14.68 -1.46 31.90
C ARG A 72 -15.35 -2.68 32.51
N GLY A 73 -16.56 -3.01 32.07
CA GLY A 73 -17.27 -4.22 32.49
C GLY A 73 -16.49 -5.49 32.14
N LEU A 74 -15.99 -5.57 30.91
CA LEU A 74 -15.14 -6.69 30.46
C LEU A 74 -13.83 -6.78 31.27
N ALA A 75 -13.17 -5.64 31.52
CA ALA A 75 -11.97 -5.60 32.37
C ALA A 75 -12.28 -6.05 33.81
N GLY A 76 -13.44 -5.69 34.34
CA GLY A 76 -13.99 -6.20 35.61
C GLY A 76 -14.05 -7.73 35.65
N MET A 77 -14.60 -8.34 34.61
CA MET A 77 -14.72 -9.80 34.51
C MET A 77 -13.35 -10.48 34.38
N VAL A 78 -12.46 -9.95 33.53
CA VAL A 78 -11.15 -10.58 33.25
C VAL A 78 -10.14 -10.40 34.38
N LEU A 79 -10.05 -9.19 34.95
CA LEU A 79 -9.01 -8.84 35.93
C LEU A 79 -9.47 -9.04 37.38
N PHE A 80 -10.77 -8.91 37.64
CA PHE A 80 -11.33 -8.94 38.99
C PHE A 80 -12.34 -10.07 39.21
N ASN A 81 -12.44 -11.00 38.25
CA ASN A 81 -13.30 -12.19 38.31
C ASN A 81 -14.79 -11.86 38.59
N ALA A 82 -15.27 -10.73 38.06
CA ALA A 82 -16.68 -10.34 38.15
C ALA A 82 -17.58 -11.36 37.42
N PRO A 83 -18.83 -11.55 37.86
CA PRO A 83 -19.73 -12.54 37.27
C PRO A 83 -20.02 -12.26 35.79
N THR A 84 -19.90 -13.29 34.95
CA THR A 84 -20.10 -13.25 33.49
C THR A 84 -21.52 -13.60 33.06
N THR A 85 -22.49 -13.65 33.99
CA THR A 85 -23.86 -14.11 33.75
C THR A 85 -24.63 -13.29 32.72
N ALA A 86 -24.20 -12.05 32.45
CA ALA A 86 -24.77 -11.19 31.41
C ALA A 86 -24.32 -11.57 29.99
N LEU A 87 -23.22 -12.32 29.83
CA LEU A 87 -22.67 -12.67 28.52
C LEU A 87 -23.20 -14.00 28.01
N GLY A 88 -24.08 -13.94 27.00
CA GLY A 88 -24.45 -15.12 26.22
C GLY A 88 -23.32 -15.62 25.31
N PHE A 89 -23.45 -16.85 24.82
CA PHE A 89 -22.48 -17.49 23.90
C PHE A 89 -22.09 -16.61 22.71
N TRP A 90 -23.07 -16.01 22.02
CA TRP A 90 -22.83 -15.17 20.85
C TRP A 90 -22.04 -13.90 21.15
N HIS A 91 -22.18 -13.34 22.35
CA HIS A 91 -21.43 -12.15 22.78
C HIS A 91 -19.97 -12.52 23.05
N ILE A 92 -19.72 -13.63 23.74
CA ILE A 92 -18.36 -14.15 23.98
C ILE A 92 -17.68 -14.49 22.67
N PHE A 93 -18.41 -15.14 21.75
CA PHE A 93 -17.92 -15.44 20.41
C PHE A 93 -17.51 -14.16 19.68
N ALA A 94 -18.38 -13.14 19.63
CA ALA A 94 -18.07 -11.87 18.98
C ALA A 94 -16.87 -11.14 19.60
N LEU A 95 -16.76 -11.08 20.93
CA LEU A 95 -15.60 -10.48 21.62
C LEU A 95 -14.30 -11.23 21.31
N SER A 96 -14.37 -12.57 21.34
CA SER A 96 -13.23 -13.43 21.05
C SER A 96 -12.78 -13.29 19.59
N THR A 97 -13.73 -13.24 18.64
CA THR A 97 -13.45 -12.97 17.22
C THR A 97 -12.88 -11.58 17.01
N ALA A 98 -13.42 -10.55 17.67
CA ALA A 98 -12.89 -9.18 17.59
C ALA A 98 -11.45 -9.10 18.10
N ALA A 99 -11.16 -9.73 19.24
CA ALA A 99 -9.83 -9.79 19.82
C ALA A 99 -8.87 -10.57 18.91
N LEU A 100 -9.26 -11.76 18.45
CA LEU A 100 -8.43 -12.59 17.57
C LEU A 100 -8.12 -11.88 16.26
N LEU A 101 -9.13 -11.25 15.65
CA LEU A 101 -8.95 -10.52 14.39
C LEU A 101 -8.06 -9.27 14.58
N THR A 102 -8.20 -8.57 15.70
CA THR A 102 -7.33 -7.43 16.06
C THR A 102 -5.88 -7.90 16.23
N VAL A 103 -5.65 -8.95 17.01
CA VAL A 103 -4.32 -9.54 17.22
C VAL A 103 -3.74 -10.01 15.91
N HIS A 104 -4.52 -10.72 15.08
CA HIS A 104 -4.09 -11.21 13.78
C HIS A 104 -3.66 -10.08 12.82
N LEU A 105 -4.45 -9.00 12.74
CA LEU A 105 -4.12 -7.83 11.91
C LEU A 105 -2.85 -7.12 12.41
N VAL A 106 -2.77 -6.83 13.71
CA VAL A 106 -1.61 -6.15 14.31
C VAL A 106 -0.35 -7.01 14.18
N PHE A 107 -0.46 -8.31 14.46
CA PHE A 107 0.65 -9.24 14.35
C PHE A 107 1.13 -9.40 12.92
N THR A 108 0.22 -9.53 11.95
CA THR A 108 0.58 -9.60 10.53
C THR A 108 1.28 -8.32 10.08
N LEU A 109 0.74 -7.15 10.44
CA LEU A 109 1.35 -5.86 10.13
C LEU A 109 2.77 -5.74 10.71
N LEU A 110 2.95 -6.11 11.99
CA LEU A 110 4.26 -6.10 12.64
C LEU A 110 5.22 -7.10 11.98
N LEU A 111 4.79 -8.34 11.72
CA LEU A 111 5.62 -9.35 11.06
C LEU A 111 6.05 -8.90 9.66
N THR A 112 5.13 -8.38 8.85
CA THR A 112 5.44 -7.86 7.51
C THR A 112 6.45 -6.70 7.62
N TYR A 113 6.24 -5.79 8.56
CA TYR A 113 7.18 -4.70 8.85
C TYR A 113 8.58 -5.22 9.23
N TYR A 114 8.68 -6.16 10.18
CA TYR A 114 9.95 -6.73 10.62
C TYR A 114 10.67 -7.50 9.51
N LYS A 115 9.96 -8.34 8.74
CA LYS A 115 10.54 -9.11 7.63
C LYS A 115 11.20 -8.18 6.61
N ILE A 116 10.49 -7.13 6.20
CA ILE A 116 10.98 -6.18 5.20
C ILE A 116 12.15 -5.36 5.74
N GLN A 117 12.07 -4.88 6.99
CA GLN A 117 13.18 -4.15 7.60
C GLN A 117 14.44 -5.02 7.70
N ARG A 118 14.29 -6.31 8.05
CA ARG A 118 15.41 -7.26 8.10
C ARG A 118 16.01 -7.52 6.72
N GLN A 119 15.18 -7.71 5.70
CA GLN A 119 15.64 -7.85 4.31
C GLN A 119 16.40 -6.59 3.85
N ARG A 120 15.89 -5.40 4.17
CA ARG A 120 16.57 -4.13 3.85
C ARG A 120 17.92 -3.98 4.55
N ARG A 121 18.03 -4.36 5.83
CA ARG A 121 19.31 -4.33 6.56
C ARG A 121 20.33 -5.26 5.92
N ARG A 122 19.95 -6.53 5.71
CA ARG A 122 20.82 -7.52 5.05
C ARG A 122 21.27 -7.08 3.66
N HIS A 123 20.37 -6.49 2.90
CA HIS A 123 20.70 -6.02 1.56
C HIS A 123 21.66 -4.83 1.58
N ARG A 124 21.49 -3.89 2.53
CA ARG A 124 22.47 -2.82 2.74
C ARG A 124 23.83 -3.35 3.16
N GLU A 125 23.86 -4.36 4.03
CA GLU A 125 25.11 -5.01 4.44
C GLU A 125 25.81 -5.68 3.24
N MET A 126 25.07 -6.40 2.39
CA MET A 126 25.62 -6.99 1.16
C MET A 126 26.13 -5.94 0.16
N LEU A 127 25.39 -4.85 -0.03
CA LEU A 127 25.81 -3.77 -0.93
C LEU A 127 26.99 -2.97 -0.38
N ALA A 128 27.08 -2.78 0.94
CA ALA A 128 28.24 -2.15 1.57
C ALA A 128 29.52 -3.00 1.40
N LEU A 129 29.39 -4.32 1.29
CA LEU A 129 30.51 -5.23 1.06
C LEU A 129 30.92 -5.33 -0.43
N LEU A 130 30.02 -5.00 -1.35
CA LEU A 130 30.24 -5.04 -2.80
C LEU A 130 30.57 -3.67 -3.41
N ALA A 131 30.40 -2.60 -2.64
CA ALA A 131 30.66 -1.24 -3.09
C ALA A 131 32.16 -0.88 -3.01
N SER A 132 32.83 -0.83 -4.17
CA SER A 132 34.08 -0.10 -4.31
C SER A 132 33.76 1.38 -4.59
N PRO A 133 34.28 2.36 -3.82
CA PRO A 133 34.03 3.78 -4.07
C PRO A 133 34.65 4.18 -5.43
N SER A 134 33.82 4.56 -6.42
CA SER A 134 34.31 5.22 -7.63
C SER A 134 34.55 6.70 -7.32
N GLY A 135 35.82 7.11 -7.42
CA GLY A 135 36.35 8.34 -6.83
C GLY A 135 36.01 9.66 -7.52
N GLN A 136 34.82 9.85 -8.12
CA GLN A 136 34.50 11.12 -8.78
C GLN A 136 33.14 11.76 -8.49
N ASP A 137 32.19 11.08 -7.82
CA ASP A 137 30.98 11.74 -7.31
C ASP A 137 30.42 11.07 -6.05
N ALA A 138 30.28 11.83 -4.97
CA ALA A 138 30.05 11.34 -3.60
C ALA A 138 28.62 10.80 -3.31
N GLY A 139 27.91 10.27 -4.32
CA GLY A 139 26.52 9.80 -4.22
C GLY A 139 26.06 8.76 -5.26
N THR A 140 26.92 8.31 -6.17
CA THR A 140 26.54 7.38 -7.24
C THR A 140 27.30 6.06 -7.07
N LEU A 141 26.57 4.95 -6.90
CA LEU A 141 27.17 3.62 -6.80
C LEU A 141 26.87 2.87 -8.10
N VAL A 142 27.82 2.85 -9.03
CA VAL A 142 27.67 2.07 -10.27
C VAL A 142 27.97 0.61 -9.95
N ILE A 143 27.02 -0.29 -10.21
CA ILE A 143 27.26 -1.74 -10.14
C ILE A 143 27.42 -2.22 -11.57
N SER A 144 28.62 -2.72 -11.89
CA SER A 144 28.96 -3.27 -13.21
C SER A 144 28.17 -4.56 -13.45
N HIS A 145 27.03 -4.45 -14.11
CA HIS A 145 26.24 -5.58 -14.57
C HIS A 145 25.61 -5.23 -15.93
N ASP A 146 25.71 -6.15 -16.90
CA ASP A 146 25.24 -5.98 -18.28
C ASP A 146 23.71 -5.89 -18.45
N SER A 147 22.92 -5.93 -17.36
CA SER A 147 21.46 -5.85 -17.42
C SER A 147 20.94 -4.49 -16.96
N PRO A 148 20.04 -3.84 -17.72
CA PRO A 148 19.55 -2.50 -17.45
C PRO A 148 18.68 -2.40 -16.18
N VAL A 149 19.27 -2.06 -15.03
CA VAL A 149 18.58 -1.85 -13.75
C VAL A 149 19.00 -0.52 -13.13
N ALA A 150 18.04 0.39 -12.92
CA ALA A 150 18.19 1.53 -12.02
C ALA A 150 17.45 1.20 -10.71
N TYR A 151 18.13 1.30 -9.57
CA TYR A 151 17.46 1.26 -8.27
C TYR A 151 18.06 2.30 -7.33
N CYS A 152 17.20 3.12 -6.72
CA CYS A 152 17.60 4.04 -5.65
C CYS A 152 17.36 3.38 -4.29
N LEU A 153 18.38 3.33 -3.43
CA LEU A 153 18.28 2.89 -2.03
C LEU A 153 18.15 4.11 -1.11
N PRO A 154 17.11 4.18 -0.25
CA PRO A 154 17.06 5.22 0.78
C PRO A 154 18.08 4.88 1.87
N GLY A 155 19.01 5.78 2.15
CA GLY A 155 20.09 5.60 3.12
C GLY A 155 20.31 6.84 3.99
N GLY A 156 19.38 7.17 4.88
CA GLY A 156 19.56 8.30 5.81
C GLY A 156 19.90 9.61 5.08
N ALA A 157 21.07 10.18 5.33
CA ALA A 157 21.52 11.44 4.72
C ALA A 157 21.92 11.35 3.23
N ARG A 158 22.00 10.16 2.61
CA ARG A 158 22.36 10.00 1.19
C ARG A 158 21.60 8.85 0.52
N SER A 159 20.89 9.14 -0.57
CA SER A 159 20.31 8.15 -1.47
C SER A 159 21.42 7.53 -2.34
N VAL A 160 21.50 6.20 -2.40
CA VAL A 160 22.46 5.50 -3.26
C VAL A 160 21.72 5.03 -4.49
N THR A 161 22.03 5.64 -5.63
CA THR A 161 21.47 5.27 -6.92
C THR A 161 22.39 4.26 -7.59
N VAL A 162 21.90 3.04 -7.78
CA VAL A 162 22.55 2.00 -8.55
C VAL A 162 22.01 2.03 -9.97
N LEU A 163 22.84 2.42 -10.93
CA LEU A 163 22.59 2.27 -12.37
C LEU A 163 23.47 1.15 -12.88
N SER A 164 22.88 0.24 -13.63
CA SER A 164 23.62 -0.68 -14.50
C SER A 164 24.22 0.04 -15.71
N ASP A 165 25.35 -0.44 -16.19
CA ASP A 165 25.99 0.06 -17.41
C ASP A 165 25.12 -0.11 -18.67
N GLY A 166 24.32 -1.19 -18.75
CA GLY A 166 23.39 -1.44 -19.87
C GLY A 166 22.24 -0.42 -19.98
N LEU A 167 21.74 0.07 -18.85
CA LEU A 167 20.71 1.12 -18.84
C LEU A 167 21.30 2.50 -19.16
N MET A 168 22.53 2.76 -18.72
CA MET A 168 23.26 3.99 -19.08
C MET A 168 23.61 4.06 -20.57
N ALA A 169 23.88 2.91 -21.20
CA ALA A 169 24.12 2.84 -22.64
C ALA A 169 22.84 2.94 -23.49
N ALA A 170 21.69 2.52 -22.94
CA ALA A 170 20.40 2.51 -23.64
C ALA A 170 19.59 3.81 -23.51
N LEU A 171 19.83 4.62 -22.48
CA LEU A 171 19.09 5.85 -22.21
C LEU A 171 19.90 7.10 -22.60
N GLU A 172 19.24 8.05 -23.26
CA GLU A 172 19.78 9.39 -23.43
C GLU A 172 19.89 10.11 -22.06
N PRO A 173 20.77 11.12 -21.89
CA PRO A 173 20.97 11.80 -20.61
C PRO A 173 19.69 12.36 -19.97
N ALA A 174 18.75 12.84 -20.79
CA ALA A 174 17.45 13.32 -20.33
C ALA A 174 16.53 12.18 -19.85
N GLU A 175 16.57 11.04 -20.53
CA GLU A 175 15.78 9.86 -20.16
C GLU A 175 16.30 9.25 -18.87
N LEU A 176 17.64 9.21 -18.71
CA LEU A 176 18.27 8.79 -17.47
C LEU A 176 17.87 9.70 -16.31
N ARG A 177 17.91 11.02 -16.51
CA ARG A 177 17.47 11.98 -15.49
C ARG A 177 16.00 11.78 -15.12
N ALA A 178 15.13 11.48 -16.08
CA ALA A 178 13.72 11.17 -15.82
C ALA A 178 13.57 9.93 -14.91
N VAL A 179 14.31 8.86 -15.19
CA VAL A 179 14.34 7.65 -14.35
C VAL A 179 14.86 7.98 -12.95
N LEU A 180 15.95 8.72 -12.83
CA LEU A 180 16.50 9.11 -11.53
C LEU A 180 15.52 9.91 -10.67
N ILE A 181 14.79 10.86 -11.29
CA ILE A 181 13.78 11.66 -10.58
C ILE A 181 12.61 10.76 -10.15
N HIS A 182 12.16 9.86 -11.01
CA HIS A 182 11.12 8.86 -10.70
C HIS A 182 11.54 7.98 -9.51
N GLU A 183 12.73 7.41 -9.55
CA GLU A 183 13.25 6.55 -8.48
C GLU A 183 13.45 7.32 -7.16
N ASN A 184 13.94 8.55 -7.23
CA ASN A 184 14.06 9.41 -6.04
C ASN A 184 12.69 9.82 -5.47
N ALA A 185 11.65 9.89 -6.31
CA ALA A 185 10.28 10.13 -5.84
C ALA A 185 9.79 9.00 -4.92
N HIS A 186 10.11 7.74 -5.23
CA HIS A 186 9.80 6.59 -4.34
C HIS A 186 10.51 6.68 -2.99
N LEU A 187 11.74 7.21 -2.97
CA LEU A 187 12.51 7.39 -1.74
C LEU A 187 11.97 8.50 -0.87
N SER A 188 11.73 9.67 -1.47
CA SER A 188 11.31 10.89 -0.76
C SER A 188 9.89 10.78 -0.21
N GLN A 189 8.97 10.20 -0.98
CA GLN A 189 7.55 10.12 -0.58
C GLN A 189 7.24 8.92 0.34
N ARG A 190 8.26 8.10 0.68
CA ARG A 190 8.13 6.93 1.55
C ARG A 190 6.94 6.01 1.20
N HIS A 191 6.61 5.90 -0.10
CA HIS A 191 5.48 5.10 -0.61
C HIS A 191 5.53 3.63 -0.19
N HIS A 192 6.72 3.16 0.17
CA HIS A 192 6.94 1.84 0.77
C HIS A 192 6.11 1.60 2.05
N LEU A 193 5.90 2.61 2.91
CA LEU A 193 5.09 2.43 4.13
C LEU A 193 3.64 2.09 3.80
N LEU A 194 3.06 2.79 2.82
CA LEU A 194 1.70 2.55 2.34
C LEU A 194 1.59 1.17 1.70
N LEU A 195 2.56 0.81 0.86
CA LEU A 195 2.58 -0.50 0.24
C LEU A 195 2.68 -1.62 1.28
N TRP A 196 3.42 -1.42 2.37
CA TRP A 196 3.49 -2.40 3.47
C TRP A 196 2.16 -2.58 4.18
N ALA A 197 1.42 -1.50 4.40
CA ALA A 197 0.10 -1.57 5.01
C ALA A 197 -0.86 -2.42 4.15
N PHE A 198 -0.90 -2.18 2.84
CA PHE A 198 -1.75 -2.95 1.92
C PHE A 198 -1.25 -4.40 1.71
N ALA A 199 0.06 -4.63 1.70
CA ALA A 199 0.62 -5.98 1.65
C ALA A 199 0.31 -6.79 2.92
N ALA A 200 0.40 -6.17 4.10
CA ALA A 200 -0.02 -6.77 5.37
C ALA A 200 -1.52 -7.05 5.37
N TRP A 201 -2.33 -6.13 4.85
CA TRP A 201 -3.78 -6.30 4.72
C TRP A 201 -4.15 -7.52 3.86
N ARG A 202 -3.50 -7.68 2.70
CA ARG A 202 -3.67 -8.86 1.83
C ARG A 202 -3.23 -10.15 2.51
N GLN A 203 -2.12 -10.14 3.26
CA GLN A 203 -1.67 -11.31 4.02
C GLN A 203 -2.61 -11.67 5.17
N ALA A 204 -3.22 -10.66 5.81
CA ALA A 204 -4.13 -10.88 6.93
C ALA A 204 -5.49 -11.40 6.48
N LEU A 205 -5.98 -10.99 5.31
CA LEU A 205 -7.32 -11.34 4.79
C LEU A 205 -7.23 -11.98 3.39
N PRO A 206 -6.53 -13.12 3.23
CA PRO A 206 -6.26 -13.71 1.91
C PRO A 206 -7.52 -14.22 1.19
N TRP A 207 -8.61 -14.45 1.92
CA TRP A 207 -9.88 -14.89 1.35
C TRP A 207 -10.68 -13.77 0.67
N LEU A 208 -10.32 -12.50 0.89
CA LEU A 208 -10.99 -11.37 0.26
C LEU A 208 -10.34 -11.05 -1.09
N PRO A 209 -10.99 -11.35 -2.23
CA PRO A 209 -10.40 -11.13 -3.55
C PRO A 209 -10.10 -9.64 -3.83
N THR A 210 -10.82 -8.74 -3.17
CA THR A 210 -10.65 -7.29 -3.27
C THR A 210 -9.34 -6.78 -2.68
N THR A 211 -8.67 -7.55 -1.80
CA THR A 211 -7.38 -7.13 -1.22
C THR A 211 -6.26 -7.12 -2.26
N ARG A 212 -6.27 -8.10 -3.18
CA ARG A 212 -5.38 -8.12 -4.34
C ARG A 212 -5.63 -6.93 -5.26
N LEU A 213 -6.91 -6.68 -5.57
CA LEU A 213 -7.33 -5.58 -6.43
C LEU A 213 -6.94 -4.21 -5.85
N ALA A 214 -7.12 -4.04 -4.53
CA ALA A 214 -6.69 -2.83 -3.82
C ALA A 214 -5.17 -2.65 -3.89
N GLN A 215 -4.40 -3.72 -3.68
CA GLN A 215 -2.93 -3.66 -3.78
C GLN A 215 -2.46 -3.30 -5.18
N GLU A 216 -3.01 -3.94 -6.23
CA GLU A 216 -2.68 -3.63 -7.63
C GLU A 216 -3.04 -2.17 -7.98
N SER A 217 -4.20 -1.69 -7.52
CA SER A 217 -4.63 -0.31 -7.72
C SER A 217 -3.70 0.69 -7.03
N VAL A 218 -3.35 0.43 -5.77
CA VAL A 218 -2.42 1.28 -4.98
C VAL A 218 -1.03 1.30 -5.60
N ASN A 219 -0.51 0.16 -6.06
CA ASN A 219 0.75 0.07 -6.80
C ASN A 219 0.72 0.96 -8.05
N SER A 220 -0.31 0.83 -8.87
CA SER A 220 -0.46 1.64 -10.08
C SER A 220 -0.52 3.14 -9.77
N LEU A 221 -1.19 3.54 -8.68
CA LEU A 221 -1.25 4.94 -8.24
C LEU A 221 0.10 5.47 -7.75
N ILE A 222 0.91 4.64 -7.08
CA ILE A 222 2.27 5.00 -6.64
C ILE A 222 3.17 5.29 -7.85
N GLU A 223 3.10 4.44 -8.87
CA GLU A 223 3.84 4.64 -10.13
C GLU A 223 3.43 5.94 -10.82
N MET A 224 2.12 6.21 -10.89
CA MET A 224 1.60 7.46 -11.45
C MET A 224 2.05 8.70 -10.67
N LEU A 225 2.15 8.62 -9.35
CA LEU A 225 2.66 9.72 -8.52
C LEU A 225 4.15 9.99 -8.76
N ALA A 226 4.95 8.94 -8.94
CA ALA A 226 6.36 9.08 -9.27
C ALA A 226 6.55 9.69 -10.68
N ASP A 227 5.72 9.29 -11.65
CA ASP A 227 5.66 9.94 -12.97
C ASP A 227 5.30 11.41 -12.89
N ASP A 228 4.28 11.76 -12.10
CA ASP A 228 3.84 13.14 -11.92
C ASP A 228 4.94 14.02 -11.28
N VAL A 229 5.89 13.44 -10.55
CA VAL A 229 7.09 14.15 -10.07
C VAL A 229 8.11 14.33 -11.18
N ALA A 230 8.39 13.28 -11.97
CA ALA A 230 9.32 13.37 -13.10
C ALA A 230 8.86 14.40 -14.14
N LEU A 231 7.56 14.47 -14.43
CA LEU A 231 6.95 15.43 -15.37
C LEU A 231 7.05 16.90 -14.94
N ARG A 232 7.44 17.20 -13.70
CA ARG A 232 7.67 18.59 -13.27
C ARG A 232 8.96 19.17 -13.85
N THR A 233 9.91 18.31 -14.18
CA THR A 233 11.25 18.71 -14.62
C THR A 233 11.54 18.22 -16.04
N GLU A 234 11.08 17.01 -16.38
CA GLU A 234 11.36 16.36 -17.65
C GLU A 234 10.19 16.39 -18.62
N SER A 235 10.50 16.35 -19.91
CA SER A 235 9.48 16.32 -20.94
C SER A 235 8.69 15.01 -20.91
N LYS A 236 7.41 15.10 -21.26
CA LYS A 236 6.53 13.94 -21.39
C LYS A 236 7.06 12.90 -22.40
N ALA A 237 7.63 13.35 -23.52
CA ALA A 237 8.19 12.45 -24.52
C ALA A 237 9.40 11.67 -23.98
N THR A 238 10.27 12.36 -23.24
CA THR A 238 11.42 11.77 -22.53
C THR A 238 10.97 10.69 -21.55
N LEU A 239 9.95 10.97 -20.74
CA LEU A 239 9.43 10.00 -19.78
C LEU A 239 8.80 8.76 -20.47
N ILE A 240 8.05 8.95 -21.56
CA ILE A 240 7.47 7.84 -22.32
C ILE A 240 8.57 6.93 -22.87
N LYS A 241 9.61 7.49 -23.48
CA LYS A 241 10.74 6.73 -24.01
C LYS A 241 11.45 5.96 -22.89
N ALA A 242 11.75 6.64 -21.78
CA ALA A 242 12.36 6.02 -20.61
C ALA A 242 11.54 4.81 -20.10
N ILE A 243 10.22 4.95 -19.95
CA ILE A 243 9.33 3.86 -19.53
C ILE A 243 9.37 2.70 -20.53
N ALA A 244 9.33 2.99 -21.83
CA ALA A 244 9.36 1.96 -22.87
C ALA A 244 10.69 1.18 -22.90
N ILE A 245 11.81 1.88 -22.73
CA ILE A 245 13.16 1.27 -22.68
C ILE A 245 13.28 0.37 -21.44
N VAL A 246 12.89 0.86 -20.25
CA VAL A 246 12.92 0.08 -19.01
C VAL A 246 12.03 -1.17 -19.11
N ALA A 247 10.80 -1.02 -19.63
CA ALA A 247 9.88 -2.14 -19.79
C ALA A 247 10.39 -3.21 -20.78
N SER A 248 11.11 -2.79 -21.83
CA SER A 248 11.68 -3.70 -22.83
C SER A 248 12.89 -4.47 -22.29
N GLY A 249 13.70 -3.84 -21.44
CA GLY A 249 14.79 -4.51 -20.71
C GLY A 249 14.29 -5.64 -19.81
N SER A 250 13.22 -5.38 -19.03
CA SER A 250 12.64 -6.37 -18.11
C SER A 250 11.99 -7.57 -18.83
N ALA A 251 11.43 -7.37 -20.03
CA ALA A 251 10.81 -8.43 -20.82
C ALA A 251 11.85 -9.42 -21.38
N THR A 252 13.06 -8.95 -21.67
CA THR A 252 14.14 -9.74 -22.25
C THR A 252 14.73 -10.71 -21.21
N GLU A 253 14.81 -10.30 -19.94
CA GLU A 253 15.25 -11.17 -18.83
C GLU A 253 14.25 -12.29 -18.51
N ALA A 254 12.94 -12.06 -18.70
CA ALA A 254 11.91 -13.05 -18.42
C ALA A 254 11.85 -14.18 -19.48
N GLY A 255 12.39 -13.97 -20.67
CA GLY A 255 12.39 -14.93 -21.80
C GLY A 255 13.58 -15.89 -21.83
N ALA A 256 14.68 -15.58 -21.13
CA ALA A 256 15.87 -16.43 -21.10
C ALA A 256 15.78 -17.45 -19.94
N GLY A 257 15.31 -18.66 -20.22
CA GLY A 257 15.18 -19.78 -19.28
C GLY A 257 16.50 -20.37 -18.73
N GLY A 258 17.50 -19.52 -18.43
CA GLY A 258 18.78 -19.92 -17.86
C GLY A 258 18.73 -20.06 -16.34
N VAL A 259 19.47 -21.04 -15.81
CA VAL A 259 19.73 -21.27 -14.38
C VAL A 259 19.98 -19.94 -13.67
N ARG A 260 19.26 -19.70 -12.57
CA ARG A 260 19.40 -18.54 -11.69
C ARG A 260 20.76 -18.58 -10.95
N PRO A 261 21.76 -17.74 -11.26
CA PRO A 261 22.53 -17.12 -10.20
C PRO A 261 21.70 -15.99 -9.59
N SER A 262 21.82 -15.81 -8.30
CA SER A 262 21.06 -14.85 -7.50
C SER A 262 21.37 -13.39 -7.91
N SER A 263 20.69 -12.87 -8.93
CA SER A 263 20.75 -11.46 -9.32
C SER A 263 19.99 -10.57 -8.31
N PRO A 264 20.48 -9.38 -7.96
CA PRO A 264 19.92 -8.57 -6.89
C PRO A 264 18.81 -7.61 -7.37
N THR A 265 17.87 -8.08 -8.17
CA THR A 265 16.55 -7.46 -8.35
C THR A 265 15.70 -7.83 -7.13
N LEU A 266 15.98 -7.25 -5.95
CA LEU A 266 15.37 -7.73 -4.69
C LEU A 266 14.69 -6.65 -3.84
N ALA A 267 14.80 -5.38 -4.20
CA ALA A 267 14.23 -4.32 -3.39
C ALA A 267 12.77 -3.99 -3.74
N LEU A 268 12.36 -4.18 -5.00
CA LEU A 268 10.96 -4.25 -5.42
C LEU A 268 10.49 -5.70 -5.54
N SER A 269 11.35 -6.63 -5.97
CA SER A 269 10.94 -8.03 -6.14
C SER A 269 10.87 -8.84 -4.84
N GLY A 270 11.37 -8.34 -3.71
CA GLY A 270 10.99 -8.88 -2.39
C GLY A 270 9.51 -8.63 -2.05
N LEU A 271 8.95 -7.54 -2.59
CA LEU A 271 7.51 -7.25 -2.56
C LEU A 271 6.77 -7.92 -3.73
N GLU A 272 7.38 -8.10 -4.91
CA GLU A 272 6.80 -8.88 -6.03
C GLU A 272 6.75 -10.38 -5.76
N ALA A 273 7.77 -10.95 -5.12
CA ALA A 273 7.79 -12.34 -4.68
C ALA A 273 6.76 -12.61 -3.56
N ALA A 274 6.44 -11.60 -2.75
CA ALA A 274 5.32 -11.66 -1.81
C ALA A 274 3.96 -11.31 -2.47
N SER A 275 3.95 -10.65 -3.64
CA SER A 275 2.74 -10.24 -4.37
C SER A 275 2.38 -11.08 -5.59
N GLY A 276 3.18 -12.10 -5.93
CA GLY A 276 2.86 -13.04 -7.01
C GLY A 276 2.74 -12.38 -8.38
N GLY A 277 3.34 -11.20 -8.56
CA GLY A 277 3.31 -10.46 -9.82
C GLY A 277 4.05 -11.23 -10.89
N THR A 278 3.36 -11.60 -11.95
CA THR A 278 3.98 -12.20 -13.13
C THR A 278 4.61 -11.09 -13.98
N GLY A 279 5.61 -11.39 -14.82
CA GLY A 279 6.17 -10.39 -15.75
C GLY A 279 5.10 -9.71 -16.64
N SER A 280 3.95 -10.38 -16.83
CA SER A 280 2.78 -9.80 -17.51
C SER A 280 2.15 -8.60 -16.79
N ASP A 281 2.24 -8.54 -15.46
CA ASP A 281 1.65 -7.47 -14.64
C ASP A 281 2.49 -6.18 -14.73
N ALA A 282 3.81 -6.31 -14.77
CA ALA A 282 4.74 -5.20 -14.99
C ALA A 282 4.54 -4.56 -16.36
N VAL A 283 4.41 -5.38 -17.42
CA VAL A 283 4.16 -4.92 -18.80
C VAL A 283 2.81 -4.20 -18.90
N ARG A 284 1.73 -4.73 -18.31
CA ARG A 284 0.43 -4.04 -18.30
C ARG A 284 0.48 -2.70 -17.56
N THR A 285 1.21 -2.65 -16.45
CA THR A 285 1.38 -1.41 -15.66
C THR A 285 2.14 -0.36 -16.47
N ALA A 286 3.25 -0.72 -17.11
CA ALA A 286 3.99 0.16 -18.02
C ALA A 286 3.11 0.64 -19.18
N ALA A 287 2.36 -0.25 -19.83
CA ALA A 287 1.45 0.11 -20.93
C ALA A 287 0.37 1.10 -20.48
N SER A 288 -0.21 0.92 -19.28
CA SER A 288 -1.21 1.85 -18.73
C SER A 288 -0.63 3.24 -18.45
N ARG A 289 0.62 3.31 -17.97
CA ARG A 289 1.33 4.58 -17.73
C ARG A 289 1.60 5.29 -19.05
N VAL A 290 2.12 4.58 -20.06
CA VAL A 290 2.35 5.14 -21.40
C VAL A 290 1.04 5.61 -22.02
N SER A 291 -0.04 4.83 -21.92
CA SER A 291 -1.38 5.22 -22.41
C SER A 291 -1.90 6.49 -21.73
N ARG A 292 -1.78 6.60 -20.39
CA ARG A 292 -2.12 7.79 -19.61
C ARG A 292 -1.34 9.02 -20.08
N LEU A 293 -0.05 8.85 -20.37
CA LEU A 293 0.74 9.94 -20.92
C LEU A 293 0.25 10.26 -22.32
N LEU A 294 0.24 9.34 -23.28
CA LEU A 294 -0.15 9.61 -24.67
C LEU A 294 -1.53 10.27 -24.82
N THR A 295 -2.50 9.89 -23.98
CA THR A 295 -3.87 10.43 -24.02
C THR A 295 -4.21 11.18 -22.71
N PRO A 296 -3.66 12.39 -22.49
CA PRO A 296 -3.82 13.09 -21.23
C PRO A 296 -5.27 13.53 -21.07
N GLN A 297 -5.89 13.11 -19.97
CA GLN A 297 -7.20 13.60 -19.58
C GLN A 297 -7.08 14.87 -18.73
N PRO A 298 -8.07 15.78 -18.78
CA PRO A 298 -8.05 16.97 -17.94
C PRO A 298 -8.01 16.59 -16.46
N PRO A 299 -7.33 17.38 -15.59
CA PRO A 299 -7.33 17.10 -14.16
C PRO A 299 -8.75 17.06 -13.60
N LEU A 300 -8.93 16.37 -12.48
CA LEU A 300 -10.22 16.36 -11.78
C LEU A 300 -10.60 17.78 -11.35
N PRO A 301 -11.84 18.22 -11.60
CA PRO A 301 -12.35 19.48 -11.07
C PRO A 301 -12.15 19.58 -9.56
N SER A 302 -11.79 20.78 -9.07
CA SER A 302 -11.52 21.02 -7.65
C SER A 302 -12.70 20.63 -6.76
N ALA A 303 -13.93 20.85 -7.21
CA ALA A 303 -15.15 20.48 -6.49
C ALA A 303 -15.30 18.96 -6.31
N ILE A 304 -14.97 18.16 -7.33
CA ILE A 304 -15.00 16.69 -7.23
C ILE A 304 -13.87 16.23 -6.31
N ARG A 305 -12.68 16.83 -6.44
CA ARG A 305 -11.56 16.52 -5.54
C ARG A 305 -11.90 16.80 -4.09
N SER A 306 -12.49 17.96 -3.77
CA SER A 306 -12.93 18.29 -2.41
C SER A 306 -14.03 17.36 -1.92
N ALA A 307 -14.96 16.97 -2.79
CA ALA A 307 -16.02 16.01 -2.44
C ALA A 307 -15.43 14.63 -2.09
N VAL A 308 -14.44 14.15 -2.86
CA VAL A 308 -13.75 12.89 -2.54
C VAL A 308 -12.98 13.00 -1.22
N LEU A 309 -12.26 14.10 -1.00
CA LEU A 309 -11.52 14.32 0.26
C LEU A 309 -12.47 14.40 1.47
N ALA A 310 -13.58 15.13 1.35
CA ALA A 310 -14.61 15.20 2.37
C ALA A 310 -15.25 13.82 2.61
N GLY A 311 -15.50 13.07 1.54
CA GLY A 311 -15.95 11.68 1.60
C GLY A 311 -14.97 10.80 2.38
N SER A 312 -13.66 10.89 2.10
CA SER A 312 -12.63 10.15 2.84
C SER A 312 -12.61 10.49 4.33
N VAL A 313 -12.74 11.77 4.68
CA VAL A 313 -12.82 12.21 6.09
C VAL A 313 -14.08 11.67 6.74
N LEU A 314 -15.24 11.78 6.07
CA LEU A 314 -16.52 11.28 6.57
C LEU A 314 -16.48 9.76 6.77
N LEU A 315 -15.82 9.05 5.86
CA LEU A 315 -15.70 7.59 5.89
C LEU A 315 -14.88 7.11 7.10
N LEU A 316 -13.96 7.93 7.61
CA LEU A 316 -13.25 7.69 8.88
C LEU A 316 -14.06 8.19 10.10
N ALA A 317 -14.73 9.33 9.97
CA ALA A 317 -15.51 9.94 11.05
C ALA A 317 -16.75 9.12 11.42
N LEU A 318 -17.42 8.48 10.46
CA LEU A 318 -18.64 7.71 10.69
C LEU A 318 -18.42 6.50 11.62
N PRO A 319 -17.49 5.55 11.36
CA PRO A 319 -17.28 4.42 12.24
C PRO A 319 -16.72 4.82 13.61
N THR A 320 -15.88 5.86 13.65
CA THR A 320 -15.38 6.40 14.93
C THR A 320 -16.49 7.02 15.76
N ALA A 321 -17.38 7.81 15.15
CA ALA A 321 -18.55 8.38 15.84
C ALA A 321 -19.51 7.28 16.35
N LEU A 322 -19.78 6.26 15.54
CA LEU A 322 -20.60 5.10 15.93
C LEU A 322 -20.02 4.32 17.13
N LEU A 323 -18.68 4.28 17.24
CA LEU A 323 -18.00 3.62 18.36
C LEU A 323 -18.01 4.46 19.64
N VAL A 324 -17.83 5.78 19.52
CA VAL A 324 -17.71 6.68 20.69
C VAL A 324 -19.08 7.06 21.25
N VAL A 325 -20.04 7.36 20.38
CA VAL A 325 -21.39 7.77 20.75
C VAL A 325 -22.41 6.90 20.00
N PRO A 326 -22.64 5.67 20.48
CA PRO A 326 -23.54 4.72 19.82
C PRO A 326 -25.00 5.19 19.74
N GLY A 327 -25.38 6.21 20.52
CA GLY A 327 -26.70 6.86 20.51
C GLY A 327 -26.84 8.04 19.55
N LEU A 328 -25.83 8.36 18.72
CA LEU A 328 -25.94 9.45 17.73
C LEU A 328 -27.01 9.20 16.65
N LEU A 329 -27.46 7.96 16.47
CA LEU A 329 -28.42 7.55 15.44
C LEU A 329 -29.66 6.86 16.00
N GLY A 330 -29.87 6.90 17.32
CA GLY A 330 -31.00 6.25 18.00
C GLY A 330 -30.79 6.14 19.50
#